data_AF-A0A8J4SH45-F1
#
_entry.id   AF-A0A8J4SH45-F1
#
_cell.length_a   1.000
_cell.length_b   1.000
_cell.length_c   1.000
_cell.angle_alpha   90.00
_cell.angle_beta   90.00
_cell.angle_gamma   90.00
#
_symmetry.space_group_name_H-M   'P 1'
#
loop_
_entity.id
_entity.type
_entity.pdbx_description
1 polymer ?
#
loop_
_entity_poly.entity_id
_entity_poly.type
_entity_poly.pdbx_seq_one_letter_code
_entity_poly.pdbx_strand_id
1 'polypeptide(L)'
;MWLECMAMSTAEEAKISANLLQAIQYDEGARVDITVQLASTAQVLEESCGRDDSAESVDRGQRVACIVGSLQTFAEQMQHPVKELLEEHTDQFDSVMFLWIDNSVAVKGVHPELVQALTRLDAVKAIDMEHMFTIPGDNEMFMTTG
;
A
#
# COMPACT_ATOMS: atom_id res chain seq x y z
N MET A 1 -16.94 -31.00 9.20
CA MET A 1 -16.39 -30.07 8.20
C MET A 1 -16.09 -28.81 8.98
N TRP A 2 -14.83 -28.61 9.35
CA TRP A 2 -14.43 -27.59 10.32
C TRP A 2 -14.39 -26.24 9.57
N LEU A 3 -15.33 -25.35 9.88
CA LEU A 3 -15.15 -23.92 9.67
C LEU A 3 -14.26 -23.43 10.81
N GLU A 4 -12.94 -23.46 10.60
CA GLU A 4 -12.06 -22.56 11.34
C GLU A 4 -12.33 -21.17 10.78
N CYS A 5 -13.25 -20.44 11.42
CA CYS A 5 -13.15 -18.98 11.45
C CYS A 5 -11.80 -18.69 12.11
N MET A 6 -10.74 -18.58 11.31
CA MET A 6 -9.42 -18.23 11.79
C MET A 6 -9.51 -16.83 12.38
N ALA A 7 -9.71 -16.76 13.70
CA ALA A 7 -9.61 -15.52 14.43
C ALA A 7 -8.20 -14.97 14.20
N MET A 8 -8.13 -13.73 13.69
CA MET A 8 -6.87 -13.02 13.56
C MET A 8 -6.18 -12.92 14.93
N SER A 9 -4.86 -13.04 14.93
CA SER A 9 -4.06 -12.72 16.09
C SER A 9 -4.10 -11.21 16.36
N THR A 10 -3.83 -10.83 17.61
CA THR A 10 -3.76 -9.41 18.01
C THR A 10 -2.70 -8.63 17.24
N ALA A 11 -1.63 -9.30 16.77
CA ALA A 11 -0.58 -8.67 15.96
C ALA A 11 -1.04 -8.40 14.53
N GLU A 12 -1.84 -9.30 13.95
CA GLU A 12 -2.45 -9.11 12.63
C GLU A 12 -3.51 -8.02 12.66
N GLU A 13 -4.39 -8.03 13.68
CA GLU A 13 -5.42 -7.02 13.87
C GLU A 13 -4.82 -5.62 14.06
N ALA A 14 -3.68 -5.52 14.77
CA ALA A 14 -2.97 -4.26 14.98
C ALA A 14 -2.41 -3.64 13.69
N LYS A 15 -2.28 -4.40 12.60
CA LYS A 15 -1.91 -3.85 11.28
C LYS A 15 -3.09 -3.15 10.60
N ILE A 16 -4.33 -3.44 10.99
CA ILE A 16 -5.52 -2.89 10.33
C ILE A 16 -5.97 -1.62 11.07
N SER A 17 -6.22 -0.55 10.31
CA SER A 17 -6.84 0.66 10.86
C SER A 17 -8.21 0.38 11.49
N ALA A 18 -8.56 1.09 12.56
CA ALA A 18 -9.82 0.89 13.28
C ALA A 18 -11.07 1.07 12.38
N ASN A 19 -11.02 2.03 11.45
CA ASN A 19 -12.11 2.28 10.50
C ASN A 19 -12.31 1.10 9.54
N LEU A 20 -11.21 0.53 9.06
CA LEU A 20 -11.25 -0.64 8.18
C LEU A 20 -11.72 -1.89 8.95
N LEU A 21 -11.23 -2.11 10.18
CA LEU A 21 -11.72 -3.18 11.05
C LEU A 21 -13.23 -3.09 11.26
N GLN A 22 -13.73 -1.89 11.56
CA GLN A 22 -15.16 -1.69 11.74
C GLN A 22 -15.95 -2.00 10.47
N ALA A 23 -15.46 -1.59 9.30
CA ALA A 23 -16.12 -1.83 8.02
C ALA A 23 -16.23 -3.32 7.69
N ILE A 24 -15.12 -4.07 7.83
CA ILE A 24 -15.10 -5.50 7.51
C ILE A 24 -15.85 -6.37 8.54
N GLN A 25 -15.97 -5.92 9.79
CA GLN A 25 -16.72 -6.64 10.83
C GLN A 25 -18.24 -6.40 10.75
N TYR A 26 -18.66 -5.25 10.20
CA TYR A 26 -20.07 -4.90 10.11
C TYR A 26 -20.77 -5.57 8.91
N ASP A 27 -20.05 -5.78 7.81
CA ASP A 27 -20.56 -6.40 6.59
C ASP A 27 -19.50 -7.33 5.98
N GLU A 28 -19.65 -8.64 6.21
CA GLU A 28 -18.76 -9.68 5.66
C GLU A 28 -18.78 -9.73 4.12
N GLY A 29 -19.81 -9.15 3.47
CA GLY A 29 -19.90 -9.06 2.01
C GLY A 29 -19.40 -7.73 1.43
N ALA A 30 -19.01 -6.77 2.27
CA ALA A 30 -18.58 -5.46 1.80
C ALA A 30 -17.22 -5.53 1.12
N ARG A 31 -17.15 -4.96 -0.07
CA ARG A 31 -15.89 -4.73 -0.79
C ARG A 31 -15.40 -3.34 -0.43
N VAL A 32 -14.15 -3.23 0.00
CA VAL A 32 -13.56 -1.98 0.50
C VAL A 32 -12.31 -1.62 -0.30
N ASP A 33 -12.05 -0.33 -0.44
CA ASP A 33 -10.78 0.13 -1.02
C ASP A 33 -9.76 0.27 0.10
N ILE A 34 -8.55 -0.23 -0.10
CA ILE A 34 -7.48 -0.25 0.90
C ILE A 34 -6.15 0.23 0.35
N THR A 35 -5.31 0.71 1.25
CA THR A 35 -3.89 0.97 1.03
C THR A 35 -3.07 0.11 1.98
N VAL A 36 -2.22 -0.74 1.43
CA VAL A 36 -1.25 -1.56 2.15
C VAL A 36 0.07 -0.81 2.22
N GLN A 37 0.50 -0.45 3.43
CA GLN A 37 1.78 0.19 3.67
C GLN A 37 2.87 -0.85 3.98
N LEU A 38 4.00 -0.76 3.28
CA LEU A 38 5.14 -1.65 3.48
C LEU A 38 6.27 -0.92 4.22
N ALA A 39 7.43 -1.58 4.34
CA ALA A 39 8.59 -0.95 4.98
C ALA A 39 9.00 0.34 4.27
N SER A 40 9.11 1.43 5.03
CA SER A 40 9.57 2.72 4.50
C SER A 40 10.91 2.58 3.77
N THR A 41 10.97 3.16 2.58
CA THR A 41 12.16 3.30 1.74
C THR A 41 13.23 4.22 2.35
N ALA A 42 12.92 4.93 3.44
CA ALA A 42 13.85 5.85 4.11
C ALA A 42 15.15 5.18 4.58
N GLN A 43 15.11 3.89 4.95
CA GLN A 43 16.30 3.14 5.37
C GLN A 43 17.28 2.90 4.20
N VAL A 44 16.76 2.81 2.98
CA VAL A 44 17.58 2.58 1.78
C VAL A 44 18.30 3.85 1.31
N LEU A 45 17.77 5.02 1.67
CA LEU A 45 18.43 6.30 1.35
C LEU A 45 19.82 6.40 1.99
N GLU A 46 19.99 5.88 3.21
CA GLU A 46 21.27 5.92 3.94
C GLU A 46 22.31 4.93 3.40
N GLU A 47 21.85 3.82 2.81
CA GLU A 47 22.69 2.76 2.23
C GLU A 47 22.98 2.97 0.73
N SER A 48 22.21 3.86 0.08
CA SER A 48 22.36 4.18 -1.35
C SER A 48 23.67 4.90 -1.67
N CYS A 49 24.00 5.07 -2.97
CA CYS A 49 25.26 5.63 -3.51
C CYS A 49 25.64 7.06 -3.05
N GLY A 50 25.04 7.60 -2.00
CA GLY A 50 25.27 8.94 -1.48
C GLY A 50 26.47 9.08 -0.54
N ARG A 51 26.96 8.01 0.09
CA ARG A 51 27.98 8.11 1.17
C ARG A 51 29.41 8.39 0.69
N ASP A 52 29.68 8.30 -0.61
CA ASP A 52 31.01 8.61 -1.14
C ASP A 52 31.16 10.12 -1.38
N ASP A 53 31.19 10.89 -0.29
CA ASP A 53 31.52 12.32 -0.30
C ASP A 53 32.97 12.59 -0.73
N SER A 54 33.77 11.53 -1.00
CA SER A 54 35.14 11.62 -1.50
C SER A 54 35.24 11.65 -3.03
N ALA A 55 34.13 11.44 -3.75
CA ALA A 55 34.11 11.46 -5.20
C ALA A 55 33.66 12.84 -5.73
N GLU A 56 34.58 13.81 -5.77
CA GLU A 56 34.42 15.15 -6.37
C GLU A 56 34.02 15.16 -7.87
N SER A 57 33.71 14.00 -8.46
CA SER A 57 33.45 13.82 -9.90
C SER A 57 32.13 13.13 -10.24
N VAL A 58 31.29 12.74 -9.27
CA VAL A 58 29.99 12.13 -9.60
C VAL A 58 28.99 13.20 -10.02
N ASP A 59 28.58 13.16 -11.27
CA ASP A 59 27.54 14.02 -11.83
C ASP A 59 26.25 13.94 -10.99
N ARG A 60 25.62 15.09 -10.73
CA ARG A 60 24.40 15.16 -9.93
C ARG A 60 23.29 14.27 -10.51
N GLY A 61 23.22 14.15 -11.83
CA GLY A 61 22.27 13.27 -12.52
C GLY A 61 22.51 11.79 -12.21
N GLN A 62 23.77 11.35 -12.16
CA GLN A 62 24.13 9.97 -11.82
C GLN A 62 23.82 9.63 -10.36
N ARG A 63 24.03 10.56 -9.41
CA ARG A 63 23.64 10.34 -8.00
C ARG A 63 22.13 10.19 -7.86
N VAL A 64 21.35 11.07 -8.50
CA VAL A 64 19.89 11.00 -8.48
C VAL A 64 19.40 9.70 -9.13
N ALA A 65 19.96 9.31 -10.26
CA ALA A 65 19.61 8.05 -10.93
C ALA A 65 19.91 6.82 -10.07
N CYS A 66 21.05 6.77 -9.37
CA CYS A 66 21.32 5.68 -8.42
C CYS A 66 20.27 5.66 -7.29
N ILE A 67 20.01 6.80 -6.65
CA ILE A 67 19.05 6.86 -5.54
C ILE A 67 17.67 6.37 -5.98
N VAL A 68 17.17 6.88 -7.11
CA VAL A 68 15.88 6.45 -7.66
C VAL A 68 15.88 4.95 -7.97
N GLY A 69 16.93 4.43 -8.61
CA GLY A 69 17.06 3.00 -8.91
C GLY A 69 17.08 2.11 -7.67
N SER A 70 17.80 2.52 -6.61
CA SER A 70 17.83 1.81 -5.33
C SER A 70 16.48 1.81 -4.63
N LEU A 71 15.79 2.95 -4.60
CA LEU A 71 14.45 3.07 -4.02
C LEU A 71 13.44 2.20 -4.76
N GLN A 72 13.44 2.25 -6.09
CA GLN A 72 12.54 1.45 -6.91
C GLN A 72 12.80 -0.05 -6.71
N THR A 73 14.07 -0.48 -6.76
CA THR A 73 14.44 -1.89 -6.56
C THR A 73 13.99 -2.40 -5.19
N PHE A 74 14.17 -1.60 -4.14
CA PHE A 74 13.72 -1.96 -2.80
C PHE A 74 12.21 -2.05 -2.71
N ALA A 75 11.48 -1.09 -3.28
CA ALA A 75 10.03 -1.13 -3.30
C ALA A 75 9.53 -2.39 -4.03
N GLU A 76 10.10 -2.71 -5.19
CA GLU A 76 9.76 -3.93 -5.94
C GLU A 76 10.00 -5.20 -5.12
N GLN A 77 11.10 -5.29 -4.37
CA GLN A 77 11.40 -6.43 -3.50
C GLN A 77 10.39 -6.55 -2.35
N MET A 78 10.08 -5.44 -1.69
CA MET A 78 9.13 -5.42 -0.56
C MET A 78 7.69 -5.66 -1.01
N GLN A 79 7.33 -5.24 -2.22
CA GLN A 79 6.01 -5.42 -2.82
C GLN A 79 5.80 -6.82 -3.40
N HIS A 80 6.89 -7.58 -3.63
CA HIS A 80 6.82 -8.91 -4.25
C HIS A 80 5.88 -9.89 -3.53
N PRO A 81 5.92 -10.05 -2.19
CA PRO A 81 5.02 -10.99 -1.51
C PRO A 81 3.55 -10.58 -1.59
N VAL A 82 3.27 -9.26 -1.60
CA VAL A 82 1.90 -8.74 -1.80
C VAL A 82 1.44 -9.04 -3.22
N LYS A 83 2.33 -8.86 -4.21
CA LYS A 83 2.03 -9.15 -5.61
C LYS A 83 1.69 -10.63 -5.81
N GLU A 84 2.51 -11.55 -5.29
CA GLU A 84 2.26 -13.00 -5.38
C GLU A 84 0.89 -13.36 -4.76
N LEU A 85 0.60 -12.84 -3.56
CA LEU A 85 -0.68 -13.08 -2.90
C LEU A 85 -1.88 -12.59 -3.74
N LEU A 86 -1.77 -11.42 -4.36
CA LEU A 86 -2.83 -10.86 -5.21
C LEU A 86 -2.97 -11.64 -6.53
N GLU A 87 -1.89 -12.15 -7.10
CA GLU A 87 -1.94 -13.01 -8.29
C GLU A 87 -2.63 -14.35 -8.01
N GLU A 88 -2.57 -14.85 -6.78
CA GLU A 88 -3.30 -16.06 -6.35
C GLU A 88 -4.79 -15.83 -6.09
N HIS A 89 -5.19 -14.58 -5.78
CA HIS A 89 -6.55 -14.22 -5.33
C HIS A 89 -7.21 -13.16 -6.23
N THR A 90 -7.02 -13.25 -7.55
CA THR A 90 -7.51 -12.27 -8.53
C THR A 90 -9.03 -12.05 -8.53
N ASP A 91 -9.81 -12.96 -7.97
CA ASP A 91 -11.26 -12.87 -7.81
C ASP A 91 -11.68 -12.07 -6.57
N GLN A 92 -10.75 -11.75 -5.67
CA GLN A 92 -11.02 -11.11 -4.38
C GLN A 92 -10.81 -9.59 -4.36
N PHE A 93 -10.53 -8.98 -5.51
CA PHE A 93 -10.40 -7.52 -5.67
C PHE A 93 -10.74 -7.09 -7.10
N ASP A 94 -10.96 -5.79 -7.31
CA ASP A 94 -11.32 -5.24 -8.63
C ASP A 94 -10.11 -4.69 -9.39
N SER A 95 -9.19 -4.02 -8.70
CA SER A 95 -7.95 -3.52 -9.30
C SER A 95 -6.86 -3.28 -8.27
N VAL A 96 -5.61 -3.24 -8.71
CA VAL A 96 -4.43 -3.01 -7.88
C VAL A 96 -3.49 -1.99 -8.53
N MET A 97 -2.86 -1.16 -7.71
CA MET A 97 -1.81 -0.23 -8.12
C MET A 97 -0.63 -0.28 -7.14
N PHE A 98 0.57 -0.49 -7.67
CA PHE A 98 1.82 -0.54 -6.92
C PHE A 98 2.50 0.83 -6.96
N LEU A 99 2.74 1.44 -5.79
CA LEU A 99 3.28 2.77 -5.62
C LEU A 99 4.68 2.69 -5.01
N TRP A 100 5.70 2.75 -5.86
CA TRP A 100 7.09 2.54 -5.43
C TRP A 100 7.65 3.67 -4.55
N ILE A 101 7.17 4.91 -4.72
CA ILE A 101 7.69 6.10 -4.01
C ILE A 101 7.45 5.97 -2.51
N ASP A 102 6.19 5.72 -2.11
CA ASP A 102 5.79 5.59 -0.71
C ASP A 102 5.84 4.15 -0.21
N ASN A 103 6.29 3.22 -1.07
CA ASN A 103 6.28 1.78 -0.87
C ASN A 103 4.93 1.27 -0.36
N SER A 104 3.89 1.53 -1.14
CA SER A 104 2.51 1.14 -0.81
C SER A 104 1.82 0.46 -1.98
N VAL A 105 0.77 -0.28 -1.68
CA VAL A 105 -0.07 -0.97 -2.68
C VAL A 105 -1.51 -0.57 -2.43
N ALA A 106 -2.14 0.08 -3.41
CA ALA A 106 -3.56 0.40 -3.37
C ALA A 106 -4.35 -0.73 -4.02
N VAL A 107 -5.37 -1.24 -3.34
CA VAL A 107 -6.23 -2.34 -3.81
C VAL A 107 -7.68 -1.89 -3.69
N LYS A 108 -8.43 -1.96 -4.79
CA LYS A 108 -9.84 -1.57 -4.84
C LYS A 108 -10.77 -2.76 -4.78
N GLY A 109 -11.91 -2.58 -4.14
CA GLY A 109 -12.97 -3.58 -4.04
C GLY A 109 -12.49 -4.88 -3.38
N VAL A 110 -11.61 -4.78 -2.39
CA VAL A 110 -11.01 -5.92 -1.71
C VAL A 110 -12.06 -6.62 -0.83
N HIS A 111 -12.06 -7.95 -0.86
CA HIS A 111 -12.84 -8.76 0.07
C HIS A 111 -12.18 -8.84 1.45
N PRO A 112 -12.96 -8.95 2.54
CA PRO A 112 -12.43 -9.07 3.90
C PRO A 112 -11.43 -10.22 4.08
N GLU A 113 -11.64 -11.34 3.40
CA GLU A 113 -10.75 -12.51 3.46
C GLU A 113 -9.34 -12.18 2.94
N LEU A 114 -9.25 -11.39 1.87
CA LEU A 114 -7.97 -10.94 1.32
C LEU A 114 -7.29 -9.92 2.24
N VAL A 115 -8.05 -9.06 2.93
CA VAL A 115 -7.49 -8.18 3.98
C VAL A 115 -6.82 -9.01 5.08
N GLN A 116 -7.48 -10.06 5.55
CA GLN A 116 -6.90 -10.97 6.56
C GLN A 116 -5.64 -11.66 6.04
N ALA A 117 -5.65 -12.15 4.79
CA ALA A 117 -4.47 -12.76 4.18
C ALA A 117 -3.28 -11.78 4.09
N LEU A 118 -3.53 -10.52 3.75
CA LEU A 118 -2.50 -9.48 3.69
C LEU A 118 -1.84 -9.21 5.05
N THR A 119 -2.59 -9.29 6.16
CA THR A 119 -2.00 -9.08 7.50
C THR A 119 -0.99 -10.13 7.91
N ARG A 120 -1.04 -11.33 7.32
CA ARG A 120 -0.10 -12.43 7.56
C ARG A 120 1.28 -12.19 6.95
N LEU A 121 1.38 -11.26 6.00
CA LEU A 121 2.64 -10.92 5.37
C LEU A 121 3.51 -10.09 6.32
N ASP A 122 4.73 -10.54 6.58
CA ASP A 122 5.70 -9.81 7.40
C ASP A 122 6.10 -8.46 6.79
N ALA A 123 6.03 -8.35 5.46
CA ALA A 123 6.30 -7.12 4.73
C ALA A 123 5.28 -6.01 5.00
N VAL A 124 4.05 -6.38 5.40
CA VAL A 124 2.94 -5.45 5.64
C VAL A 124 3.06 -4.83 7.02
N LYS A 125 3.17 -3.50 7.05
CA LYS A 125 3.21 -2.71 8.28
C LYS A 125 1.85 -2.22 8.71
N ALA A 126 1.05 -1.74 7.76
CA ALA A 126 -0.29 -1.23 8.03
C ALA A 126 -1.20 -1.46 6.83
N ILE A 127 -2.50 -1.56 7.10
CA ILE A 127 -3.58 -1.61 6.11
C ILE A 127 -4.62 -0.58 6.52
N ASP A 128 -4.74 0.44 5.68
CA ASP A 128 -5.67 1.54 5.87
C ASP A 128 -6.79 1.45 4.83
N MET A 129 -7.96 1.98 5.17
CA MET A 129 -8.99 2.22 4.17
C MET A 129 -8.50 3.31 3.20
N GLU A 130 -8.63 3.10 1.90
CA GLU A 130 -8.28 4.11 0.90
C GLU A 130 -9.25 5.28 1.06
N HIS A 131 -8.77 6.38 1.62
CA HIS A 131 -9.49 7.64 1.57
C HIS A 131 -9.31 8.24 0.19
N MET A 132 -10.24 7.95 -0.73
CA MET A 132 -10.39 8.80 -1.90
C MET A 132 -10.77 10.19 -1.39
N PHE A 133 -9.79 11.10 -1.40
CA PHE A 133 -10.07 12.52 -1.31
C PHE A 133 -10.92 12.86 -2.54
N THR A 134 -12.23 12.96 -2.35
CA THR A 134 -13.11 13.59 -3.32
C THR A 134 -12.63 15.03 -3.44
N ILE A 135 -11.87 15.35 -4.48
CA ILE A 135 -11.64 16.73 -4.86
C ILE A 135 -13.05 17.24 -5.21
N PRO A 136 -13.64 18.17 -4.44
CA PRO A 136 -14.95 18.70 -4.80
C PRO A 136 -14.82 19.28 -6.19
N GLY A 137 -15.50 18.64 -7.15
CA GLY A 137 -15.57 19.12 -8.51
C GLY A 137 -16.15 20.53 -8.49
N ASP A 138 -15.45 21.43 -9.13
CA ASP A 138 -15.74 22.85 -9.33
C ASP A 138 -17.05 23.04 -10.13
N ASN A 139 -18.19 22.62 -9.57
CA ASN A 139 -19.46 22.51 -10.30
C ASN A 139 -20.63 23.22 -9.63
N GLU A 140 -20.37 24.29 -8.86
CA GLU A 140 -21.41 25.19 -8.33
C GLU A 140 -21.03 26.68 -8.41
N MET A 141 -20.55 27.17 -9.55
CA MET A 141 -20.40 28.63 -9.76
C MET A 141 -20.78 29.12 -11.17
N PHE A 142 -21.87 28.60 -11.76
CA PHE A 142 -22.49 29.26 -12.93
C PHE A 142 -24.02 29.10 -12.98
N MET A 143 -24.72 29.64 -11.99
CA MET A 143 -26.12 30.12 -12.03
C MET A 143 -26.22 31.07 -10.82
N THR A 144 -26.59 32.34 -10.85
CA THR A 144 -27.53 33.17 -11.60
C THR A 144 -27.26 34.60 -11.08
N THR A 145 -27.31 35.65 -11.88
CA THR A 145 -28.48 36.57 -11.86
C THR A 145 -28.56 37.38 -13.14
N GLY A 146 -29.79 37.52 -13.63
CA GLY A 146 -30.17 38.47 -14.67
C GLY A 146 -30.42 39.88 -14.14
#